data_AF-A0A0J7M3Q1-F1
#
_entry.id   AF-A0A0J7M3Q1-F1
#
_cell.length_a   1.000
_cell.length_b   1.000
_cell.length_c   1.000
_cell.angle_alpha   90.00
_cell.angle_beta   90.00
_cell.angle_gamma   90.00
#
_symmetry.space_group_name_H-M   'P 1'
#
loop_
_entity.id
_entity.type
_entity.pdbx_description
1 polymer ?
#
loop_
_entity_poly.entity_id
_entity_poly.type
_entity_poly.pdbx_seq_one_letter_code
_entity_poly.pdbx_strand_id
1 'polypeptide(L)'
;MKTAIGLAVFLVAFSLNSQAQEIDYNKRNKHIFCASQLAVVSETLDESADQREALLYLSGMHRDEAKKLGATKQHFQDVFDYLENIRISNKPKWQELSAQSKRVCLPNS
;
A
#
# COMPACT_ATOMS: atom_id res chain seq x y z
N MET A 1 -5.42 -51.14 3.06
CA MET A 1 -5.59 -50.48 1.74
C MET A 1 -6.66 -49.37 1.73
N LYS A 2 -7.76 -49.46 2.49
CA LYS A 2 -8.83 -48.43 2.51
C LYS A 2 -8.39 -47.05 3.07
N THR A 3 -7.39 -47.01 3.95
CA THR A 3 -6.87 -45.77 4.56
C THR A 3 -6.00 -44.93 3.63
N ALA A 4 -5.30 -45.56 2.68
CA ALA A 4 -4.44 -44.86 1.72
C ALA A 4 -5.24 -44.05 0.69
N ILE A 5 -6.44 -44.53 0.32
CA ILE A 5 -7.32 -43.87 -0.65
C ILE A 5 -7.92 -42.59 -0.05
N GLY A 6 -8.27 -42.61 1.24
CA GLY A 6 -8.78 -41.42 1.94
C GLY A 6 -7.75 -40.29 2.05
N LEU A 7 -6.48 -40.63 2.34
CA LEU A 7 -5.40 -39.64 2.39
C LEU A 7 -5.11 -39.00 1.02
N ALA A 8 -5.17 -39.78 -0.06
CA ALA A 8 -4.95 -39.25 -1.40
C ALA A 8 -6.02 -38.23 -1.81
N VAL A 9 -7.29 -38.48 -1.47
CA VAL A 9 -8.40 -37.56 -1.77
C VAL A 9 -8.26 -36.25 -0.99
N PHE A 10 -7.82 -36.30 0.27
CA PHE A 10 -7.58 -35.10 1.07
C PHE A 10 -6.41 -34.26 0.53
N LEU A 11 -5.30 -34.89 0.14
CA LEU A 11 -4.13 -34.17 -0.39
C LEU A 11 -4.42 -33.49 -1.73
N VAL A 12 -5.21 -34.12 -2.61
CA VAL A 12 -5.61 -33.55 -3.90
C VAL A 12 -6.61 -32.39 -3.73
N ALA A 13 -7.47 -32.42 -2.71
CA ALA A 13 -8.37 -31.31 -2.41
C ALA A 13 -7.64 -30.07 -1.85
N PHE A 14 -6.54 -30.26 -1.12
CA PHE A 14 -5.73 -29.15 -0.62
C PHE A 14 -4.84 -28.51 -1.70
N SER A 15 -4.35 -29.27 -2.67
CA SER A 15 -3.51 -28.74 -3.75
C SER A 15 -4.30 -27.92 -4.79
N LEU A 16 -5.60 -28.14 -4.94
CA LEU A 16 -6.46 -27.34 -5.82
C LEU A 16 -6.83 -25.97 -5.23
N ASN A 17 -6.68 -25.79 -3.91
CA ASN A 17 -6.95 -24.51 -3.23
C ASN A 17 -5.68 -23.68 -2.95
N SER A 18 -4.49 -24.22 -3.25
CA SER A 18 -3.23 -23.49 -3.09
C SER A 18 -2.84 -22.67 -4.33
N GLN A 19 -3.81 -22.18 -5.11
CA GLN A 19 -3.53 -21.12 -6.07
C GLN A 19 -3.16 -19.86 -5.26
N ALA A 20 -1.87 -19.69 -5.00
CA ALA A 20 -1.32 -18.44 -4.51
C ALA A 20 -1.80 -17.35 -5.48
N GLN A 21 -2.68 -16.47 -5.00
CA GLN A 21 -3.14 -15.33 -5.77
C GLN A 21 -1.90 -14.53 -6.16
N GLU A 22 -1.65 -14.40 -7.47
CA GLU A 22 -0.49 -13.67 -7.96
C GLU A 22 -0.62 -12.21 -7.50
N ILE A 23 0.24 -11.80 -6.57
CA ILE A 23 0.18 -10.45 -6.02
C ILE A 23 0.75 -9.51 -7.07
N ASP A 24 -0.07 -8.59 -7.57
CA ASP A 24 0.41 -7.46 -8.36
C ASP A 24 1.19 -6.50 -7.45
N TYR A 25 2.49 -6.75 -7.34
CA TYR A 25 3.41 -5.97 -6.54
C TYR A 25 3.50 -4.51 -7.00
N ASN A 26 3.36 -4.23 -8.30
CA ASN A 26 3.40 -2.86 -8.81
C ASN A 26 2.19 -2.08 -8.31
N LYS A 27 1.00 -2.67 -8.42
CA LYS A 27 -0.23 -2.07 -7.91
C LYS A 27 -0.19 -1.90 -6.40
N ARG A 28 0.27 -2.93 -5.67
CA ARG A 28 0.44 -2.88 -4.22
C ARG A 28 1.39 -1.76 -3.79
N ASN A 29 2.57 -1.70 -4.39
CA ASN A 29 3.60 -0.74 -4.03
C ASN A 29 3.19 0.69 -4.40
N LYS A 30 2.47 0.89 -5.51
CA LYS A 30 1.84 2.18 -5.83
C LYS A 30 0.90 2.62 -4.71
N HIS A 31 0.02 1.74 -4.25
CA HIS A 31 -0.92 2.05 -3.17
C HIS A 31 -0.22 2.30 -1.82
N ILE A 32 0.85 1.54 -1.51
CA ILE A 32 1.68 1.80 -0.32
C ILE A 32 2.30 3.20 -0.40
N PHE A 33 2.96 3.52 -1.52
CA PHE A 33 3.56 4.84 -1.73
C PHE A 33 2.53 5.97 -1.58
N CYS A 34 1.38 5.85 -2.23
CA CYS A 34 0.35 6.87 -2.17
C CYS A 34 -0.26 7.02 -0.77
N ALA A 35 -0.53 5.93 -0.07
CA ALA A 35 -1.04 5.97 1.29
C ALA A 35 -0.05 6.69 2.23
N SER A 36 1.23 6.32 2.18
CA SER A 36 2.25 6.89 3.06
C SER A 36 2.57 8.35 2.72
N GLN A 37 2.69 8.70 1.43
CA GLN A 37 2.96 10.08 1.01
C GLN A 37 1.84 11.04 1.40
N LEU A 38 0.58 10.66 1.18
CA LEU A 38 -0.57 11.48 1.56
C LEU A 38 -0.67 11.66 3.08
N ALA A 39 -0.29 10.64 3.86
CA ALA A 39 -0.22 10.75 5.32
C ALA A 39 0.83 11.79 5.74
N VAL A 40 2.07 11.70 5.24
CA VAL A 40 3.14 12.67 5.54
C VAL A 40 2.72 14.09 5.16
N VAL A 41 2.09 14.27 4.00
CA VAL A 41 1.59 15.59 3.58
C VAL A 41 0.50 16.08 4.52
N SER A 42 -0.48 15.24 4.87
CA SER A 42 -1.58 15.63 5.76
C SER A 42 -1.14 16.05 7.16
N GLU A 43 -0.05 15.49 7.67
CA GLU A 43 0.51 15.84 8.99
C GLU A 43 1.31 17.15 8.98
N THR A 44 1.74 17.60 7.81
CA THR A 44 2.63 18.77 7.65
C THR A 44 1.95 19.98 7.04
N LEU A 45 0.70 19.83 6.61
CA LEU A 45 -0.08 20.92 6.04
C LEU A 45 -0.57 21.88 7.13
N ASP A 46 -0.24 23.16 6.95
CA ASP A 46 -0.85 24.30 7.63
C ASP A 46 -2.08 24.78 6.85
N GLU A 47 -2.90 23.83 6.39
CA GLU A 47 -4.10 24.06 5.59
C GLU A 47 -5.37 23.90 6.42
N SER A 48 -6.53 24.25 5.83
CA SER A 48 -7.83 24.07 6.48
C SER A 48 -8.05 22.62 6.92
N ALA A 49 -8.80 22.44 8.01
CA ALA A 49 -9.12 21.11 8.54
C ALA A 49 -9.69 20.16 7.47
N ASP A 50 -10.48 20.71 6.53
CA ASP A 50 -11.12 20.00 5.43
C ASP A 50 -10.12 19.42 4.43
N GLN A 51 -9.07 20.18 4.08
CA GLN A 51 -8.02 19.70 3.16
C GLN A 51 -7.22 18.56 3.78
N ARG A 52 -6.88 18.68 5.07
CA ARG A 52 -6.23 17.61 5.83
C ARG A 52 -7.10 16.37 5.88
N GLU A 53 -8.40 16.50 6.15
CA GLU A 53 -9.34 15.38 6.20
C GLU A 53 -9.46 14.67 4.84
N ALA A 54 -9.54 15.42 3.75
CA ALA A 54 -9.58 14.87 2.41
C ALA A 54 -8.33 14.02 2.09
N LEU A 55 -7.14 14.49 2.49
CA LEU A 55 -5.90 13.75 2.27
C LEU A 55 -5.81 12.49 3.14
N LEU A 56 -6.27 12.56 4.39
CA LEU A 56 -6.36 11.39 5.26
C LEU A 56 -7.34 10.35 4.70
N TYR A 57 -8.48 10.80 4.15
CA TYR A 57 -9.43 9.93 3.48
C TYR A 57 -8.82 9.23 2.26
N LEU A 58 -8.16 9.98 1.37
CA LEU A 58 -7.45 9.41 0.21
C LEU A 58 -6.33 8.44 0.62
N SER A 59 -5.56 8.80 1.67
CA SER A 59 -4.54 7.91 2.25
C SER A 59 -5.16 6.59 2.73
N GLY A 60 -6.30 6.67 3.43
CA GLY A 60 -7.06 5.51 3.89
C GLY A 60 -7.51 4.60 2.75
N MET A 61 -8.08 5.15 1.69
CA MET A 61 -8.50 4.36 0.51
C MET A 61 -7.34 3.60 -0.11
N HIS A 62 -6.18 4.24 -0.30
CA HIS A 62 -5.00 3.56 -0.83
C HIS A 62 -4.47 2.49 0.12
N ARG A 63 -4.51 2.75 1.43
CA ARG A 63 -4.10 1.77 2.44
C ARG A 63 -4.95 0.50 2.37
N ASP A 64 -6.26 0.65 2.19
CA ASP A 64 -7.17 -0.49 2.11
C ASP A 64 -6.99 -1.29 0.82
N GLU A 65 -6.78 -0.62 -0.32
CA GLU A 65 -6.44 -1.30 -1.58
C GLU A 65 -5.10 -2.05 -1.49
N ALA A 66 -4.07 -1.45 -0.90
CA ALA A 66 -2.80 -2.14 -0.66
C ALA A 66 -2.94 -3.35 0.27
N LYS A 67 -3.77 -3.27 1.32
CA LYS A 67 -4.03 -4.41 2.23
C LYS A 67 -4.74 -5.57 1.52
N LYS A 68 -5.69 -5.29 0.62
CA LYS A 68 -6.32 -6.32 -0.23
C LYS A 68 -5.29 -7.05 -1.09
N LEU A 69 -4.17 -6.39 -1.41
CA LEU A 69 -3.03 -6.94 -2.15
C LEU A 69 -1.91 -7.48 -1.23
N GLY A 70 -2.21 -7.73 0.05
CA GLY A 70 -1.26 -8.33 1.00
C GLY A 70 -0.23 -7.36 1.57
N ALA A 71 -0.46 -6.05 1.53
CA ALA A 71 0.40 -5.11 2.25
C ALA A 71 0.20 -5.22 3.77
N THR A 72 1.30 -5.25 4.51
CA THR A 72 1.31 -5.28 5.97
C THR A 72 1.47 -3.87 6.54
N LYS A 73 1.24 -3.71 7.86
CA LYS A 73 1.53 -2.45 8.57
C LYS A 73 2.99 -2.01 8.38
N GLN A 74 3.93 -2.95 8.40
CA GLN A 74 5.36 -2.65 8.26
C GLN A 74 5.68 -1.98 6.92
N HIS A 75 5.09 -2.44 5.81
CA HIS A 75 5.34 -1.82 4.50
C HIS A 75 4.96 -0.34 4.47
N PHE A 76 3.86 0.03 5.12
CA PHE A 76 3.47 1.44 5.19
C PHE A 76 4.41 2.25 6.07
N GLN A 77 4.83 1.69 7.21
CA GLN A 77 5.76 2.33 8.14
C GLN A 77 7.12 2.57 7.47
N ASP A 78 7.70 1.56 6.81
CA ASP A 78 9.00 1.68 6.15
C ASP A 78 9.01 2.82 5.11
N VAL A 79 7.94 2.90 4.31
CA VAL A 79 7.81 3.97 3.30
C VAL A 79 7.52 5.31 3.95
N PHE A 80 6.72 5.36 5.02
CA PHE A 80 6.46 6.60 5.75
C PHE A 80 7.76 7.18 6.34
N ASP A 81 8.53 6.36 7.06
CA ASP A 81 9.79 6.77 7.69
C ASP A 81 10.81 7.23 6.65
N TYR A 82 10.89 6.52 5.51
CA TYR A 82 11.71 6.94 4.38
C TYR A 82 11.31 8.33 3.86
N LEU A 83 10.00 8.56 3.66
CA LEU A 83 9.48 9.81 3.13
C LEU A 83 9.67 10.98 4.11
N GLU A 84 9.48 10.76 5.40
CA GLU A 84 9.78 11.74 6.44
C GLU A 84 11.27 12.12 6.43
N ASN A 85 12.14 11.12 6.38
CA ASN A 85 13.57 11.37 6.32
C ASN A 85 13.96 12.15 5.05
N ILE A 86 13.44 11.77 3.87
CA ILE A 86 13.71 12.48 2.61
C ILE A 86 13.19 13.91 2.64
N ARG A 87 12.00 14.15 3.21
CA ARG A 87 11.42 15.49 3.37
C ARG A 87 12.38 16.43 4.11
N ILE A 88 13.03 15.93 5.16
CA ILE A 88 13.93 16.71 6.01
C ILE A 88 15.35 16.81 5.39
N SER A 89 15.86 15.71 4.84
CA SER A 89 17.27 15.58 4.44
C SER A 89 17.56 15.89 2.97
N ASN A 90 16.58 15.79 2.07
CA ASN A 90 16.79 15.87 0.63
C ASN A 90 15.62 16.55 -0.11
N LYS A 91 15.65 17.89 -0.11
CA LYS A 91 14.63 18.74 -0.75
C LYS A 91 14.43 18.44 -2.25
N PRO A 92 15.47 18.26 -3.10
CA PRO A 92 15.27 17.88 -4.49
C PRO A 92 14.50 16.57 -4.65
N LYS A 93 14.87 15.52 -3.88
CA LYS A 93 14.19 14.23 -3.96
C LYS A 93 12.75 14.32 -3.45
N TRP A 94 12.51 15.07 -2.39
CA TRP A 94 11.17 15.33 -1.88
C TRP A 94 10.26 15.98 -2.94
N GLN A 95 10.78 16.95 -3.69
CA GLN A 95 10.03 17.61 -4.77
C GLN A 95 9.68 16.63 -5.90
N GLU A 96 10.63 15.78 -6.30
CA GLU A 96 10.42 14.75 -7.32
C GLU A 96 9.32 13.76 -6.89
N LEU A 97 9.40 13.23 -5.67
CA LEU A 97 8.42 12.29 -5.12
C LEU A 97 7.04 12.93 -4.95
N SER A 98 7.00 14.19 -4.51
CA SER A 98 5.74 14.95 -4.40
C SER A 98 5.09 15.17 -5.77
N ALA A 99 5.87 15.48 -6.80
CA ALA A 99 5.38 15.61 -8.17
C ALA A 99 4.89 14.28 -8.75
N GLN A 100 5.57 13.17 -8.43
CA GLN A 100 5.10 11.84 -8.78
C GLN A 100 3.79 11.50 -8.07
N SER A 101 3.67 11.76 -6.77
CA SER A 101 2.46 11.52 -5.98
C SER A 101 1.25 12.24 -6.56
N LYS A 102 1.40 13.51 -6.95
CA LYS A 102 0.32 14.28 -7.59
C LYS A 102 -0.23 13.58 -8.83
N ARG A 103 0.61 12.91 -9.63
CA ARG A 103 0.25 12.22 -10.88
C ARG A 103 -0.35 10.83 -10.69
N VAL A 104 -0.05 10.16 -9.57
CA VAL A 104 -0.34 8.73 -9.43
C VAL A 104 -1.28 8.41 -8.27
N CYS A 105 -1.44 9.32 -7.31
CA CYS A 105 -2.17 9.11 -6.06
C CYS A 105 -3.49 9.89 -5.99
N LEU A 106 -3.75 10.80 -6.92
CA LEU A 106 -5.01 11.54 -6.96
C LEU A 106 -5.87 10.98 -8.10
N PRO A 107 -7.16 10.70 -7.87
CA PRO A 107 -8.06 10.31 -8.93
C PRO A 107 -8.19 11.45 -9.95
N ASN A 108 -7.96 11.16 -11.24
CA ASN A 108 -8.08 12.08 -12.38
C ASN A 108 -7.05 13.24 -12.44
N SER A 109 -5.85 13.06 -11.89
CA SER A 109 -4.73 14.04 -12.02
C SER A 109 -4.06 14.06 -13.38
#